data_AF-A0A8X7CKD4-F1
#
_entry.id   AF-A0A8X7CKD4-F1
#
_cell.length_a   1.000
_cell.length_b   1.000
_cell.length_c   1.000
_cell.angle_alpha   90.00
_cell.angle_beta   90.00
_cell.angle_gamma   90.00
#
_symmetry.space_group_name_H-M   'P 1'
#
loop_
_entity.id
_entity.type
_entity.pdbx_description
1 polymer ?
#
loop_
_entity_poly.entity_id
_entity_poly.type
_entity_poly.pdbx_seq_one_letter_code
_entity_poly.pdbx_strand_id
1 'polypeptide(L)'
;MPEIDEIQNWNLVSGSENDTHSVLVFRRKLDTCDNDDRKIDDSTTRLIYAYSNEDPPSENGLKYHFKERGTKSVLLLQLKRSNQVKIDKSTLTYWDVLSPNFTIPSNSSTMYWCKIYKAPDLSEKNHVVLDLVLPEYVGLPLVPSPTKYYMMEIHYDNPHLIEGKS
;
A
#
# COMPACT_ATOMS: atom_id res chain seq x y z
N MET A 1 -3.27 30.32 6.71
CA MET A 1 -4.54 29.96 6.03
C MET A 1 -4.15 29.55 4.61
N PRO A 2 -4.79 28.55 3.98
CA PRO A 2 -4.49 28.24 2.58
C PRO A 2 -4.77 29.46 1.70
N GLU A 3 -3.95 29.65 0.68
CA GLU A 3 -4.14 30.69 -0.34
C GLU A 3 -5.17 30.20 -1.38
N ILE A 4 -5.95 31.14 -1.93
CA ILE A 4 -6.92 30.82 -2.97
C ILE A 4 -6.16 30.58 -4.27
N ASP A 5 -6.47 29.48 -4.94
CA ASP A 5 -5.93 29.13 -6.24
C ASP A 5 -6.37 30.13 -7.33
N GLU A 6 -5.41 30.73 -8.04
CA GLU A 6 -5.68 31.67 -9.12
C GLU A 6 -6.27 30.98 -10.36
N ILE A 7 -5.96 29.69 -10.58
CA ILE A 7 -6.39 28.92 -11.76
C ILE A 7 -7.06 27.61 -11.32
N GLN A 8 -8.34 27.70 -10.96
CA GLN A 8 -9.12 26.53 -10.54
C GLN A 8 -9.18 25.43 -11.62
N ASN A 9 -8.47 24.32 -11.39
CA ASN A 9 -8.46 23.16 -12.29
C ASN A 9 -9.36 21.99 -11.84
N TRP A 10 -9.89 22.06 -10.61
CA TRP A 10 -10.87 21.10 -10.10
C TRP A 10 -12.28 21.50 -10.50
N ASN A 11 -13.04 20.54 -11.02
CA ASN A 11 -14.41 20.73 -11.44
C ASN A 11 -15.32 19.89 -10.53
N LEU A 12 -16.18 20.54 -9.76
CA LEU A 12 -17.23 19.86 -9.00
C LEU A 12 -18.21 19.20 -9.98
N VAL A 13 -18.42 17.90 -9.80
CA VAL A 13 -19.34 17.10 -10.61
C VAL A 13 -20.68 16.96 -9.89
N SER A 14 -20.65 16.66 -8.59
CA SER A 14 -21.85 16.58 -7.76
C SER A 14 -21.50 16.74 -6.28
N GLY A 15 -22.48 17.21 -5.49
CA GLY A 15 -22.41 17.25 -4.04
C GLY A 15 -23.75 16.78 -3.46
N SER A 16 -23.72 15.97 -2.42
CA SER A 16 -24.91 15.54 -1.69
C SER A 16 -24.59 15.37 -0.22
N GLU A 17 -25.51 15.77 0.63
CA GLU A 17 -25.40 15.63 2.07
C GLU A 17 -26.67 14.98 2.63
N ASN A 18 -26.50 14.08 3.59
CA ASN A 18 -27.56 13.51 4.38
C ASN A 18 -27.16 13.53 5.86
N ASP A 19 -28.03 13.02 6.74
CA ASP A 19 -27.82 13.01 8.20
C ASP A 19 -26.53 12.33 8.68
N THR A 20 -25.83 11.59 7.81
CA THR A 20 -24.64 10.79 8.18
C THR A 20 -23.40 11.11 7.34
N HIS A 21 -23.56 11.59 6.11
CA HIS A 21 -22.45 11.73 5.16
C HIS A 21 -22.65 12.93 4.24
N SER A 22 -21.55 13.63 3.98
CA SER A 22 -21.42 14.63 2.93
C SER A 22 -20.48 14.05 1.86
N VAL A 23 -20.94 13.98 0.62
CA VAL A 23 -20.22 13.37 -0.51
C VAL A 23 -20.01 14.43 -1.58
N LEU A 24 -18.75 14.65 -1.94
CA LEU A 24 -18.35 15.50 -3.06
C LEU A 24 -17.67 14.65 -4.12
N VAL A 25 -18.12 14.80 -5.36
CA VAL A 25 -17.50 14.19 -6.53
C VAL A 25 -16.93 15.31 -7.37
N PHE A 26 -15.65 15.23 -7.69
CA PHE A 26 -14.95 16.21 -8.52
C PHE A 26 -14.08 15.50 -9.56
N ARG A 27 -13.68 16.26 -10.58
CA ARG A 27 -12.74 15.81 -11.61
C ARG A 27 -11.66 16.86 -11.86
N ARG A 28 -10.45 16.41 -12.19
CA ARG A 28 -9.31 17.23 -12.58
C ARG A 28 -8.52 16.48 -13.66
N LYS A 29 -7.87 17.21 -14.57
CA LYS A 29 -6.96 16.59 -15.55
C LYS A 29 -5.73 16.02 -14.83
N LEU A 30 -5.10 15.00 -15.42
CA LEU A 30 -3.86 14.45 -14.86
C LEU A 30 -2.69 15.45 -14.94
N ASP A 31 -2.60 16.16 -16.07
CA ASP A 31 -1.71 17.30 -16.29
C ASP A 31 -2.59 18.50 -16.65
N THR A 32 -2.55 19.53 -15.82
CA THR A 32 -3.33 20.76 -16.00
C THR A 32 -2.57 21.83 -16.77
N CYS A 33 -1.26 21.64 -16.97
CA CYS A 33 -0.33 22.62 -17.54
C CYS A 33 -0.22 23.92 -16.73
N ASP A 34 -0.68 23.92 -15.49
CA ASP A 34 -0.44 24.95 -14.49
C ASP A 34 0.80 24.59 -13.67
N ASN A 35 1.70 25.55 -13.47
CA ASN A 35 2.98 25.35 -12.80
C ASN A 35 2.85 25.22 -11.29
N ASP A 36 1.76 25.76 -10.71
CA ASP A 36 1.49 25.66 -9.28
C ASP A 36 0.83 24.33 -8.89
N ASP A 37 0.53 23.52 -9.90
CA ASP A 37 -0.37 22.39 -9.79
C ASP A 37 0.41 21.06 -9.96
N ARG A 38 0.20 20.10 -9.05
CA ARG A 38 0.96 18.84 -9.08
C ARG A 38 0.42 17.91 -10.17
N LYS A 39 1.26 17.52 -11.12
CA LYS A 39 0.94 16.48 -12.11
C LYS A 39 0.65 15.14 -11.44
N ILE A 40 -0.41 14.46 -11.89
CA ILE A 40 -0.74 13.10 -11.46
C ILE A 40 -0.19 12.13 -12.51
N ASP A 41 0.84 11.38 -12.13
CA ASP A 41 1.52 10.38 -12.95
C ASP A 41 1.45 8.98 -12.30
N ASP A 42 2.29 8.05 -12.76
CA ASP A 42 2.40 6.69 -12.25
C ASP A 42 3.19 6.59 -10.93
N SER A 43 3.67 7.72 -10.41
CA SER A 43 4.33 7.77 -9.12
C SER A 43 3.35 7.67 -7.94
N THR A 44 3.90 7.47 -6.75
CA THR A 44 3.11 7.48 -5.52
C THR A 44 2.69 8.92 -5.18
N THR A 45 1.38 9.15 -5.08
CA THR A 45 0.82 10.44 -4.68
C THR A 45 0.52 10.45 -3.19
N ARG A 46 1.01 11.48 -2.49
CA ARG A 46 0.70 11.72 -1.07
C ARG A 46 -0.51 12.62 -0.96
N LEU A 47 -1.66 12.04 -0.60
CA LEU A 47 -2.86 12.80 -0.29
C LEU A 47 -2.73 13.42 1.10
N ILE A 48 -3.16 14.66 1.24
CA ILE A 48 -3.33 15.33 2.52
C ILE A 48 -4.81 15.66 2.70
N TYR A 49 -5.30 15.62 3.93
CA TYR A 49 -6.69 15.97 4.23
C TYR A 49 -6.79 16.65 5.58
N ALA A 50 -7.84 17.44 5.72
CA ALA A 50 -8.24 18.11 6.95
C ALA A 50 -9.77 18.26 6.94
N TYR A 51 -10.40 18.18 8.11
CA TYR A 51 -11.84 18.36 8.25
C TYR A 51 -12.20 19.09 9.55
N SER A 52 -13.46 19.47 9.65
CA SER A 52 -14.05 20.19 10.78
C SER A 52 -15.43 19.59 11.07
N ASN A 53 -15.85 19.62 12.34
CA ASN A 53 -17.20 19.26 12.76
C ASN A 53 -18.19 20.44 12.66
N GLU A 54 -17.68 21.62 12.33
CA GLU A 54 -18.46 22.84 12.14
C GLU A 54 -18.34 23.30 10.69
N ASP A 55 -19.47 23.70 10.11
CA ASP A 55 -19.53 24.28 8.78
C ASP A 55 -18.74 25.58 8.71
N PRO A 56 -18.06 25.85 7.58
CA PRO A 56 -17.35 27.10 7.41
C PRO A 56 -18.35 28.26 7.34
N PRO A 57 -18.14 29.35 8.10
CA PRO A 57 -19.04 30.52 8.12
C PRO A 57 -19.06 31.30 6.79
N SER A 58 -18.09 31.05 5.91
CA SER A 58 -18.02 31.57 4.55
C SER A 58 -17.03 30.74 3.73
N GLU A 59 -17.01 30.93 2.41
CA GLU A 59 -16.10 30.23 1.49
C GLU A 59 -14.61 30.30 1.91
N ASN A 60 -14.21 31.43 2.50
CA ASN A 60 -12.84 31.67 2.98
C ASN A 60 -12.71 31.61 4.52
N GLY A 61 -13.80 31.28 5.22
CA GLY A 61 -13.90 31.29 6.67
C GLY A 61 -13.36 30.02 7.34
N LEU A 62 -12.42 29.32 6.70
CA LEU A 62 -11.92 28.04 7.19
C LEU A 62 -11.21 28.19 8.54
N LYS A 63 -11.73 27.52 9.57
CA LYS A 63 -11.06 27.41 10.87
C LYS A 63 -9.85 26.48 10.77
N TYR A 64 -8.86 26.70 11.63
CA TYR A 64 -7.71 25.81 11.72
C TYR A 64 -8.15 24.41 12.18
N HIS A 65 -7.80 23.39 11.40
CA HIS A 65 -8.25 21.99 11.56
C HIS A 65 -7.62 21.24 12.75
N PHE A 66 -6.76 21.88 13.56
CA PHE A 66 -6.05 21.27 14.70
C PHE A 66 -5.51 19.86 14.40
N LYS A 67 -6.02 18.83 15.11
CA LYS A 67 -5.65 17.42 15.00
C LYS A 67 -6.46 16.64 13.96
N GLU A 68 -7.56 17.20 13.45
CA GLU A 68 -8.45 16.58 12.45
C GLU A 68 -7.85 16.69 11.05
N ARG A 69 -6.70 16.05 10.86
CA ARG A 69 -5.90 16.08 9.64
C ARG A 69 -5.10 14.81 9.49
N GLY A 70 -4.67 14.52 8.27
CA GLY A 70 -3.78 13.39 8.04
C GLY A 70 -3.20 13.38 6.64
N THR A 71 -2.41 12.33 6.37
CA THR A 71 -1.85 12.08 5.04
C THR A 71 -1.92 10.61 4.70
N LYS A 72 -2.10 10.29 3.41
CA LYS A 72 -2.11 8.90 2.91
C LYS A 72 -1.42 8.82 1.56
N SER A 73 -0.44 7.93 1.43
CA SER A 73 0.22 7.64 0.14
C SER A 73 -0.58 6.61 -0.64
N VAL A 74 -0.89 6.92 -1.91
CA VAL A 74 -1.68 6.07 -2.81
C VAL A 74 -1.09 6.06 -4.21
N LEU A 75 -1.38 5.02 -4.98
CA LEU A 75 -1.18 5.01 -6.42
C LEU A 75 -2.52 5.38 -7.07
N LEU A 76 -2.62 6.61 -7.60
CA LEU A 76 -3.87 7.08 -8.22
C LEU A 76 -4.12 6.41 -9.57
N LEU A 77 -3.05 6.17 -10.34
CA LEU A 77 -3.10 5.50 -11.65
C LEU A 77 -2.87 3.99 -11.53
N GLN A 78 -3.47 3.32 -10.54
CA GLN A 78 -3.43 1.86 -10.50
C GLN A 78 -4.05 1.31 -11.77
N LEU A 79 -3.24 0.60 -12.55
CA LEU A 79 -3.75 -0.22 -13.64
C LEU A 79 -4.80 -1.16 -13.04
N LYS A 80 -6.06 -0.97 -13.45
CA LYS A 80 -7.06 -2.01 -13.29
C LYS A 80 -6.55 -3.20 -14.09
N ARG A 81 -5.79 -4.10 -13.45
CA ARG A 81 -5.43 -5.39 -14.05
C ARG A 81 -6.75 -6.09 -14.31
N SER A 82 -7.20 -5.99 -15.56
CA SER A 82 -8.54 -6.38 -16.01
C SER A 82 -8.85 -7.86 -15.78
N ASN A 83 -7.83 -8.67 -15.51
CA ASN A 83 -7.97 -10.06 -15.13
C ASN A 83 -7.12 -10.29 -13.88
N GLN A 84 -7.71 -10.19 -12.69
CA GLN A 84 -7.17 -10.96 -11.57
C GLN A 84 -7.28 -12.42 -11.99
N VAL A 85 -6.14 -13.03 -12.31
CA VAL A 85 -6.08 -14.45 -12.66
C VAL A 85 -6.62 -15.20 -11.44
N LYS A 86 -7.81 -15.81 -11.59
CA LYS A 86 -8.35 -16.73 -10.59
C LYS A 86 -7.54 -18.01 -10.70
N ILE A 87 -6.47 -18.08 -9.92
CA ILE A 87 -5.70 -19.32 -9.78
C ILE A 87 -6.60 -20.31 -9.06
N ASP A 88 -6.82 -21.48 -9.68
CA ASP A 88 -7.51 -22.57 -9.03
C ASP A 88 -6.66 -23.04 -7.84
N LYS A 89 -7.13 -22.73 -6.64
CA LYS A 89 -6.42 -23.05 -5.40
C LYS A 89 -6.43 -24.56 -5.11
N SER A 90 -7.32 -25.34 -5.74
CA SER A 90 -7.43 -26.78 -5.50
C SER A 90 -6.23 -27.58 -6.01
N THR A 91 -5.50 -27.05 -7.00
CA THR A 91 -4.31 -27.69 -7.56
C THR A 91 -3.01 -27.21 -6.89
N LEU A 92 -3.08 -26.33 -5.89
CA LEU A 92 -1.91 -25.76 -5.24
C LEU A 92 -1.42 -26.65 -4.10
N THR A 93 -0.11 -26.87 -4.06
CA THR A 93 0.59 -27.38 -2.88
C THR A 93 1.15 -26.20 -2.09
N TYR A 94 1.02 -26.23 -0.76
CA TYR A 94 1.51 -25.17 0.11
C TYR A 94 2.86 -25.55 0.72
N TRP A 95 3.75 -24.57 0.80
CA TRP A 95 5.03 -24.67 1.51
C TRP A 95 5.16 -23.50 2.47
N ASP A 96 5.05 -23.79 3.76
CA ASP A 96 5.11 -22.79 4.81
C ASP A 96 6.55 -22.39 5.12
N VAL A 97 6.89 -21.14 4.82
CA VAL A 97 8.18 -20.51 5.14
C VAL A 97 7.95 -19.48 6.25
N LEU A 98 7.88 -19.96 7.49
CA LEU A 98 7.49 -19.16 8.67
C LEU A 98 8.66 -18.93 9.61
N SER A 99 8.79 -17.72 10.15
CA SER A 99 9.71 -17.47 11.25
C SER A 99 9.35 -18.34 12.47
N PRO A 100 10.33 -18.78 13.27
CA PRO A 100 10.07 -19.42 14.55
C PRO A 100 9.38 -18.43 15.47
N ASN A 101 8.82 -18.95 16.56
CA ASN A 101 8.37 -18.11 17.66
C ASN A 101 9.61 -17.72 18.48
N PHE A 102 9.98 -16.44 18.47
CA PHE A 102 11.04 -15.91 19.29
C PHE A 102 10.71 -14.50 19.79
N THR A 103 11.44 -14.09 20.82
CA THR A 103 11.26 -12.78 21.43
C THR A 103 12.19 -11.77 20.77
N ILE A 104 11.60 -10.69 20.26
CA ILE A 104 12.35 -9.51 19.80
C ILE A 104 12.90 -8.82 21.05
N PRO A 105 14.23 -8.69 21.21
CA PRO A 105 14.79 -8.15 22.42
C PRO A 105 14.59 -6.63 22.50
N SER A 106 14.47 -6.11 23.71
CA SER A 106 14.35 -4.68 24.02
C SER A 106 15.69 -3.93 24.02
N ASN A 107 16.81 -4.62 23.75
CA ASN A 107 18.14 -4.01 23.78
C ASN A 107 18.64 -3.58 22.38
N SER A 108 17.86 -3.81 21.32
CA SER A 108 18.20 -3.40 19.96
C SER A 108 16.96 -2.89 19.23
N SER A 109 17.11 -1.77 18.53
CA SER A 109 16.06 -1.23 17.67
C SER A 109 15.98 -1.89 16.31
N THR A 110 16.97 -2.69 15.92
CA THR A 110 16.99 -3.42 14.65
C THR A 110 17.44 -4.85 14.87
N MET A 111 16.79 -5.78 14.18
CA MET A 111 17.17 -7.19 14.21
C MET A 111 16.95 -7.82 12.84
N TYR A 112 17.98 -8.51 12.35
CA TYR A 112 17.91 -9.34 11.16
C TYR A 112 17.89 -10.79 11.61
N TRP A 113 16.87 -11.52 11.20
CA TRP A 113 16.73 -12.93 11.53
C TRP A 113 16.73 -13.75 10.24
N CYS A 114 17.60 -14.76 10.19
CA CYS A 114 17.79 -15.59 9.00
C CYS A 114 17.56 -17.07 9.31
N LYS A 115 16.87 -17.78 8.42
CA LYS A 115 16.77 -19.25 8.47
C LYS A 115 16.82 -19.85 7.07
N ILE A 116 17.51 -20.97 6.99
CA ILE A 116 17.61 -21.78 5.78
C ILE A 116 16.52 -22.84 5.81
N TYR A 117 15.72 -22.92 4.76
CA TYR A 117 14.67 -23.92 4.56
C TYR A 117 15.07 -24.85 3.43
N LYS A 118 14.88 -26.15 3.64
CA LYS A 118 14.94 -27.12 2.55
C LYS A 118 13.62 -27.06 1.79
N ALA A 119 13.67 -26.79 0.49
CA ALA A 119 12.54 -26.89 -0.41
C ALA A 119 11.99 -28.32 -0.44
N PRO A 120 10.68 -28.49 -0.68
CA PRO A 120 10.09 -29.81 -0.85
C PRO A 120 10.76 -30.57 -2.00
N ASP A 121 10.76 -31.89 -1.92
CA ASP A 121 11.23 -32.73 -3.01
C ASP A 121 10.19 -32.69 -4.15
N LEU A 122 10.56 -32.06 -5.27
CA LEU A 122 9.70 -31.88 -6.43
C LEU A 122 10.08 -32.88 -7.52
N SER A 123 9.10 -33.64 -8.02
CA SER A 123 9.29 -34.60 -9.12
C SER A 123 9.39 -33.95 -10.49
N GLU A 124 8.92 -32.71 -10.61
CA GLU A 124 8.89 -31.93 -11.85
C GLU A 124 9.10 -30.43 -11.58
N LYS A 125 9.16 -29.62 -12.64
CA LYS A 125 9.30 -28.17 -12.52
C LYS A 125 8.01 -27.56 -11.96
N ASN A 126 8.12 -26.85 -10.84
CA ASN A 126 7.00 -26.15 -10.23
C ASN A 126 7.21 -24.63 -10.28
N HIS A 127 6.12 -23.87 -10.17
CA HIS A 127 6.14 -22.40 -10.11
C HIS A 127 5.63 -21.96 -8.74
N VAL A 128 6.35 -21.07 -8.05
CA VAL A 128 5.82 -20.43 -6.83
C VAL A 128 4.82 -19.37 -7.24
N VAL A 129 3.62 -19.49 -6.69
CA VAL A 129 2.60 -18.45 -6.73
C VAL A 129 2.61 -17.75 -5.38
N LEU A 130 2.96 -16.46 -5.37
CA LEU A 130 2.84 -15.60 -4.19
C LEU A 130 1.54 -14.79 -4.31
N ASP A 131 0.95 -14.42 -3.17
CA ASP A 131 -0.20 -13.48 -3.15
C ASP A 131 0.20 -12.05 -3.58
N LEU A 132 1.50 -11.83 -3.82
CA LEU A 132 2.01 -10.78 -4.68
C LEU A 132 1.75 -11.17 -6.14
N VAL A 133 0.74 -10.54 -6.77
CA VAL A 133 0.30 -10.83 -8.13
C VAL A 133 1.46 -10.64 -9.13
N LEU A 134 2.12 -11.75 -9.49
CA LEU A 134 3.03 -11.82 -10.63
C LEU A 134 2.21 -11.82 -11.94
N PRO A 135 2.75 -11.28 -13.06
CA PRO A 135 2.12 -11.45 -14.38
C PRO A 135 1.91 -12.92 -14.73
N GLU A 136 0.89 -13.24 -15.53
CA GLU A 136 0.46 -14.63 -15.87
C GLU A 136 1.60 -15.52 -16.39
N TYR A 137 2.52 -14.95 -17.15
CA TYR A 137 3.67 -15.63 -17.75
C TYR A 137 4.91 -15.62 -16.85
N VAL A 138 4.80 -15.14 -15.61
CA VAL A 138 5.89 -15.03 -14.65
C VAL A 138 5.55 -15.80 -13.37
N GLY A 139 6.27 -16.88 -13.13
CA GLY A 139 6.37 -17.51 -11.82
C GLY A 139 7.85 -17.59 -11.44
N LEU A 140 8.14 -17.64 -10.14
CA LEU A 140 9.49 -17.96 -9.68
C LEU A 140 9.68 -19.48 -9.85
N PRO A 141 10.57 -19.93 -10.74
CA PRO A 141 10.70 -21.36 -11.03
C PRO A 141 11.41 -22.07 -9.87
N LEU A 142 10.80 -23.13 -9.35
CA LEU A 142 11.47 -24.13 -8.52
C LEU A 142 11.78 -25.32 -9.43
N VAL A 143 13.05 -25.49 -9.77
CA VAL A 143 13.54 -26.60 -10.59
C VAL A 143 13.99 -27.76 -9.71
N PRO A 144 13.85 -29.02 -10.17
CA PRO A 144 14.55 -30.15 -9.58
C PRO A 144 16.06 -29.90 -9.67
N SER A 145 16.67 -29.50 -8.55
CA SER A 145 18.08 -29.11 -8.47
C SER A 145 18.72 -29.74 -7.23
N PRO A 146 20.03 -30.06 -7.25
CA PRO A 146 20.75 -30.45 -6.05
C PRO A 146 20.76 -29.35 -4.98
N THR A 147 20.61 -28.07 -5.38
CA THR A 147 20.50 -26.94 -4.44
C THR A 147 19.06 -26.82 -3.96
N LYS A 148 18.78 -27.45 -2.82
CA LYS A 148 17.44 -27.55 -2.22
C LYS A 148 17.18 -26.52 -1.13
N TYR A 149 17.99 -25.47 -0.99
CA TYR A 149 17.97 -24.61 0.19
C TYR A 149 17.70 -23.15 -0.16
N TYR A 150 16.76 -22.54 0.57
CA TYR A 150 16.36 -21.13 0.44
C TYR A 150 16.59 -20.44 1.79
N MET A 151 17.17 -19.24 1.77
CA MET A 151 17.34 -18.43 2.97
C MET A 151 16.21 -17.40 3.03
N MET A 152 15.46 -17.40 4.13
CA MET A 152 14.57 -16.30 4.48
C MET A 152 15.31 -15.39 5.45
N GLU A 153 15.34 -14.10 5.14
CA GLU A 153 15.77 -13.03 6.03
C GLU A 153 14.58 -12.13 6.34
N ILE A 154 14.38 -11.81 7.62
CA ILE A 154 13.35 -10.88 8.08
C ILE A 154 14.03 -9.75 8.82
N HIS A 155 13.70 -8.52 8.44
CA HIS A 155 14.11 -7.30 9.14
C HIS A 155 12.99 -6.86 10.10
N TYR A 156 13.31 -6.81 11.39
CA TYR A 156 12.44 -6.27 12.43
C TYR A 156 12.93 -4.88 12.85
N ASP A 157 12.03 -3.91 12.74
CA ASP A 157 12.23 -2.54 13.24
C ASP A 157 11.48 -2.37 14.58
N ASN A 158 12.23 -2.17 15.67
CA ASN A 158 11.74 -2.01 17.03
C ASN A 158 12.19 -0.66 17.62
N PRO A 159 11.77 0.49 17.06
CA PRO A 159 12.26 1.81 17.47
C PRO A 159 11.92 2.17 18.92
N HIS A 160 10.92 1.49 19.51
CA HIS A 160 10.48 1.72 20.88
C HIS A 160 11.14 0.81 21.91
N LEU A 161 12.00 -0.13 21.48
CA LEU A 161 12.72 -1.05 22.37
C LEU A 161 11.79 -1.84 23.30
N ILE A 162 10.62 -2.25 22.78
CA ILE A 162 9.64 -3.01 23.54
C ILE A 162 9.88 -4.49 23.27
N GLU A 163 9.89 -5.29 24.33
CA GLU A 163 9.95 -6.75 24.20
C GLU A 163 8.62 -7.26 23.62
N GLY A 164 8.70 -8.04 22.54
CA GLY A 164 7.52 -8.52 21.83
C GLY A 164 7.76 -9.91 21.23
N LYS A 165 6.68 -10.67 21.05
CA LYS A 165 6.72 -11.96 20.34
C LYS A 165 6.37 -11.74 18.88
N SER A 166 7.13 -12.38 17.99
CA SER A 166 6.79 -12.54 16.57
C SER A 166 5.61 -13.48 16.38
#